data_AF-A0A536LRI2-F1
#
_entry.id   AF-A0A536LRI2-F1
#
_cell.length_a   1.000
_cell.length_b   1.000
_cell.length_c   1.000
_cell.angle_alpha   90.00
_cell.angle_beta   90.00
_cell.angle_gamma   90.00
#
_symmetry.space_group_name_H-M   'P 1'
#
loop_
_entity.id
_entity.type
_entity.pdbx_description
1 polymer ?
#
loop_
_entity_poly.entity_id
_entity_poly.type
_entity_poly.pdbx_seq_one_letter_code
_entity_poly.pdbx_strand_id
1 'polypeptide(L)'
;MAPSAGGGGLEAELRAGPGGHGLVRADRVDRRRPRDRGLSVPPASRRTIPHGSAGFAQPVPHAVADGPLHHDQPLDPGPAHHARDGMSARRPRPVRKPVARTPVWVAPAAVVAGLALLVAVFLVIRWYVTPANNLIKPIQGSALTGPNGRPEVFYYGAEFCPYCAAQRWPLIIALSRFGTFSGLQATTSSSSDVFPNTPTFTFRNATYTSQYLDFLSVETTDRDRNPLQTPTASERQLVSSYDPGGTIPFIDVANRYAMTGAMYTPDTLGGMSLRAVADALKDPSSTQARAIIGSANLTTAAICKANADQPGTVCSSSAIQSLEKNLK
;
A
#
# COMPACT_ATOMS: atom_id res chain seq x y z
N MET A 1 23.96 -17.39 65.08
CA MET A 1 25.20 -17.97 65.66
C MET A 1 25.54 -19.21 64.85
N ALA A 2 26.82 -19.40 64.50
CA ALA A 2 27.33 -20.59 63.85
C ALA A 2 28.57 -21.07 64.61
N PRO A 3 28.80 -22.39 64.64
CA PRO A 3 30.13 -22.98 64.50
C PRO A 3 30.10 -24.15 63.49
N SER A 4 31.17 -24.73 62.96
CA SER A 4 32.58 -24.39 62.67
C SER A 4 33.32 -25.75 62.52
N ALA A 5 33.93 -26.02 61.36
CA ALA A 5 34.97 -27.05 61.08
C ALA A 5 34.66 -28.56 61.35
N GLY A 6 35.31 -29.54 60.71
CA GLY A 6 36.31 -29.53 59.62
C GLY A 6 36.96 -30.93 59.37
N GLY A 7 37.78 -31.06 58.29
CA GLY A 7 38.63 -32.23 57.95
C GLY A 7 37.94 -33.36 57.14
N GLY A 8 38.61 -34.19 56.30
CA GLY A 8 40.00 -34.19 55.78
C GLY A 8 40.54 -35.60 55.41
N GLY A 9 41.05 -35.82 54.19
CA GLY A 9 41.68 -37.09 53.68
C GLY A 9 40.82 -37.84 52.65
N LEU A 10 41.26 -38.12 51.39
CA LEU A 10 42.25 -39.12 50.90
C LEU A 10 41.83 -40.57 51.28
N GLU A 11 41.78 -41.59 50.41
CA GLU A 11 42.32 -41.86 49.06
C GLU A 11 41.18 -42.33 48.09
N ALA A 12 41.33 -42.90 46.88
CA ALA A 12 42.45 -43.51 46.14
C ALA A 12 42.30 -43.36 44.59
N GLU A 13 43.15 -44.03 43.80
CA GLU A 13 43.11 -44.12 42.32
C GLU A 13 43.10 -45.60 41.86
N LEU A 14 42.34 -45.94 40.81
CA LEU A 14 42.49 -47.21 40.08
C LEU A 14 42.15 -47.04 38.58
N ARG A 15 43.15 -47.24 37.71
CA ARG A 15 43.03 -47.29 36.24
C ARG A 15 43.18 -48.73 35.73
N ALA A 16 42.41 -49.12 34.72
CA ALA A 16 42.86 -49.82 33.49
C ALA A 16 41.66 -50.24 32.61
N GLY A 17 41.80 -50.14 31.27
CA GLY A 17 40.98 -50.88 30.28
C GLY A 17 41.73 -52.14 29.80
N PRO A 18 41.65 -52.56 28.52
CA PRO A 18 40.73 -52.16 27.44
C PRO A 18 40.21 -53.34 26.56
N GLY A 19 39.39 -53.04 25.53
CA GLY A 19 39.39 -53.80 24.25
C GLY A 19 38.24 -54.78 23.98
N GLY A 20 37.82 -54.86 22.71
CA GLY A 20 36.84 -55.85 22.22
C GLY A 20 36.17 -55.49 20.89
N HIS A 21 36.76 -55.90 19.76
CA HIS A 21 36.12 -55.80 18.44
C HIS A 21 35.06 -56.91 18.24
N GLY A 22 33.97 -56.62 17.51
CA GLY A 22 32.96 -57.62 17.16
C GLY A 22 32.10 -57.23 15.95
N LEU A 23 32.37 -57.86 14.80
CA LEU A 23 31.57 -57.72 13.56
C LEU A 23 30.28 -58.57 13.66
N VAL A 24 29.17 -58.05 13.12
CA VAL A 24 28.06 -58.89 12.62
C VAL A 24 27.66 -58.41 11.22
N ARG A 25 27.69 -59.32 10.25
CA ARG A 25 27.20 -59.11 8.87
C ARG A 25 25.73 -59.48 8.76
N ALA A 26 25.08 -58.95 7.73
CA ALA A 26 23.72 -59.29 7.33
C ALA A 26 23.59 -60.73 6.81
N ASP A 27 22.38 -61.28 6.89
CA ASP A 27 21.87 -62.16 5.83
C ASP A 27 20.37 -61.91 5.56
N ARG A 28 19.84 -62.44 4.46
CA ARG A 28 18.64 -61.98 3.74
C ARG A 28 17.67 -63.14 3.42
N VAL A 29 16.70 -62.88 2.52
CA VAL A 29 15.83 -63.84 1.77
C VAL A 29 14.51 -64.17 2.52
N ASP A 30 13.29 -64.15 1.93
CA ASP A 30 12.89 -64.08 0.50
C ASP A 30 11.63 -63.22 0.16
N ARG A 31 11.36 -63.14 -1.16
CA ARG A 31 10.26 -62.57 -2.00
C ARG A 31 8.80 -62.70 -1.48
N ARG A 32 7.80 -61.94 -1.96
CA ARG A 32 7.36 -61.75 -3.38
C ARG A 32 6.61 -60.44 -3.72
N ARG A 33 6.90 -59.90 -4.92
CA ARG A 33 5.97 -59.23 -5.87
C ARG A 33 5.47 -60.29 -6.88
N PRO A 34 4.25 -60.21 -7.48
CA PRO A 34 3.92 -59.36 -8.66
C PRO A 34 2.42 -58.86 -8.69
N ARG A 35 1.81 -58.15 -9.67
CA ARG A 35 2.24 -57.32 -10.84
C ARG A 35 1.12 -56.34 -11.30
N ASP A 36 1.53 -55.24 -11.94
CA ASP A 36 1.00 -54.50 -13.12
C ASP A 36 -0.48 -54.55 -13.57
N ARG A 37 -1.11 -53.37 -13.69
CA ARG A 37 -1.72 -52.73 -14.92
C ARG A 37 -2.57 -51.51 -14.50
N GLY A 38 -2.66 -50.39 -15.25
CA GLY A 38 -2.04 -50.04 -16.55
C GLY A 38 -2.11 -48.53 -16.83
N LEU A 39 -1.50 -48.10 -17.94
CA LEU A 39 -1.36 -46.71 -18.39
C LEU A 39 -2.64 -46.12 -19.02
N SER A 40 -2.78 -44.79 -19.03
CA SER A 40 -3.50 -44.04 -20.09
C SER A 40 -3.15 -42.54 -20.12
N VAL A 41 -2.59 -42.10 -21.25
CA VAL A 41 -2.28 -40.71 -21.68
C VAL A 41 -2.18 -40.76 -23.23
N PRO A 42 -2.53 -39.73 -24.02
CA PRO A 42 -3.57 -38.69 -23.93
C PRO A 42 -4.65 -38.93 -25.05
N PRO A 43 -5.33 -37.91 -25.61
CA PRO A 43 -4.71 -37.20 -26.73
C PRO A 43 -4.98 -35.68 -26.79
N ALA A 44 -4.15 -34.98 -27.57
CA ALA A 44 -4.43 -33.62 -28.01
C ALA A 44 -5.46 -33.62 -29.16
N SER A 45 -6.38 -32.65 -29.18
CA SER A 45 -7.24 -32.36 -30.33
C SER A 45 -6.87 -31.00 -30.95
N ARG A 46 -6.85 -30.95 -32.29
CA ARG A 46 -6.63 -29.72 -33.06
C ARG A 46 -7.97 -29.03 -33.36
N ARG A 47 -7.94 -27.70 -33.36
CA ARG A 47 -8.79 -26.77 -34.15
C ARG A 47 -10.31 -26.99 -34.17
N THR A 48 -11.02 -25.98 -33.66
CA THR A 48 -11.98 -25.25 -34.50
C THR A 48 -12.02 -23.77 -34.10
N ILE A 49 -11.91 -22.88 -35.10
CA ILE A 49 -12.18 -21.45 -34.97
C ILE A 49 -13.62 -21.23 -35.46
N PRO A 50 -14.50 -20.57 -34.70
CA PRO A 50 -15.71 -19.98 -35.24
C PRO A 50 -15.35 -18.62 -35.88
N HIS A 51 -15.39 -18.55 -37.21
CA HIS A 51 -15.56 -17.28 -37.92
C HIS A 51 -17.07 -17.01 -38.08
N GLY A 52 -17.47 -15.74 -37.91
CA GLY A 52 -18.84 -15.27 -38.15
C GLY A 52 -19.50 -14.80 -36.84
N SER A 53 -20.08 -13.60 -36.77
CA SER A 53 -20.42 -12.64 -37.83
C SER A 53 -20.03 -11.20 -37.46
N ALA A 54 -19.63 -10.43 -38.48
CA ALA A 54 -19.68 -8.97 -38.40
C ALA A 54 -21.15 -8.54 -38.41
N GLY A 55 -21.55 -7.66 -37.49
CA GLY A 55 -22.95 -7.31 -37.26
C GLY A 55 -23.09 -5.87 -36.76
N PHE A 56 -22.90 -4.92 -37.70
CA PHE A 56 -23.37 -3.54 -37.71
C PHE A 56 -23.72 -2.83 -36.38
N ALA A 57 -22.99 -1.74 -36.11
CA ALA A 57 -23.47 -0.68 -35.23
C ALA A 57 -24.86 -0.19 -35.69
N GLN A 58 -25.82 -0.15 -34.77
CA GLN A 58 -27.13 0.46 -35.01
C GLN A 58 -27.13 1.96 -34.63
N PRO A 59 -27.96 2.79 -35.29
CA PRO A 59 -27.75 4.23 -35.32
C PRO A 59 -28.36 4.98 -34.13
N VAL A 60 -27.76 6.13 -33.81
CA VAL A 60 -28.36 7.14 -32.94
C VAL A 60 -29.65 7.67 -33.60
N PRO A 61 -30.80 7.73 -32.90
CA PRO A 61 -32.02 8.32 -33.45
C PRO A 61 -31.83 9.82 -33.73
N HIS A 62 -32.11 10.23 -34.96
CA HIS A 62 -32.13 11.65 -35.34
C HIS A 62 -33.37 12.37 -34.79
N ALA A 63 -33.23 13.68 -34.61
CA ALA A 63 -34.30 14.55 -34.15
C ALA A 63 -35.51 14.55 -35.10
N VAL A 64 -36.71 14.59 -34.52
CA VAL A 64 -37.97 14.88 -35.21
C VAL A 64 -38.30 16.35 -34.97
N ALA A 65 -38.76 17.04 -36.02
CA ALA A 65 -39.15 18.44 -35.98
C ALA A 65 -40.68 18.62 -36.07
N ASP A 66 -41.16 19.58 -35.28
CA ASP A 66 -42.25 20.54 -35.50
C ASP A 66 -43.68 20.13 -35.91
N GLY A 67 -44.62 20.73 -35.17
CA GLY A 67 -45.97 21.08 -35.62
C GLY A 67 -46.97 21.23 -34.44
N PRO A 68 -48.09 21.98 -34.57
CA PRO A 68 -48.49 22.83 -35.71
C PRO A 68 -49.24 24.15 -35.34
N LEU A 69 -49.74 24.86 -36.38
CA LEU A 69 -50.81 25.91 -36.37
C LEU A 69 -50.47 27.30 -35.76
N HIS A 70 -50.99 28.46 -36.22
CA HIS A 70 -51.92 28.86 -37.30
C HIS A 70 -51.26 29.98 -38.14
N HIS A 71 -51.38 30.05 -39.48
CA HIS A 71 -52.45 30.74 -40.23
C HIS A 71 -52.83 32.13 -39.70
N ASP A 72 -52.39 33.20 -40.40
CA ASP A 72 -53.28 34.22 -40.99
C ASP A 72 -52.50 35.24 -41.87
N GLN A 73 -52.91 35.29 -43.14
CA GLN A 73 -52.72 36.38 -44.12
C GLN A 73 -54.10 36.53 -44.82
N PRO A 74 -54.47 37.68 -45.43
CA PRO A 74 -53.58 38.62 -46.12
C PRO A 74 -53.87 40.11 -45.85
N LEU A 75 -53.12 41.01 -46.49
CA LEU A 75 -53.66 42.14 -47.26
C LEU A 75 -52.52 42.82 -48.07
N ASP A 76 -52.79 43.05 -49.35
CA ASP A 76 -51.94 43.75 -50.33
C ASP A 76 -52.13 45.28 -50.20
N PRO A 77 -51.15 46.12 -50.57
CA PRO A 77 -51.43 46.96 -51.74
C PRO A 77 -50.22 47.30 -52.64
N GLY A 78 -50.51 47.39 -53.94
CA GLY A 78 -49.63 47.99 -54.95
C GLY A 78 -49.45 49.52 -54.84
N PRO A 79 -48.50 50.11 -55.59
CA PRO A 79 -47.97 51.45 -55.32
C PRO A 79 -48.63 52.60 -56.11
N ALA A 80 -48.72 53.79 -55.50
CA ALA A 80 -49.05 55.04 -56.19
C ALA A 80 -48.32 56.28 -55.61
N HIS A 81 -47.27 56.67 -56.31
CA HIS A 81 -46.81 58.04 -56.62
C HIS A 81 -47.38 59.32 -55.94
N HIS A 82 -46.42 60.18 -55.56
CA HIS A 82 -46.39 61.66 -55.63
C HIS A 82 -46.93 62.59 -54.50
N ALA A 83 -45.96 63.36 -53.97
CA ALA A 83 -45.93 64.84 -53.86
C ALA A 83 -46.32 65.58 -52.54
N ARG A 84 -45.26 66.21 -52.00
CA ARG A 84 -45.15 67.57 -51.42
C ARG A 84 -45.65 67.93 -50.00
N ASP A 85 -44.70 68.60 -49.33
CA ASP A 85 -44.80 69.74 -48.39
C ASP A 85 -45.48 69.57 -47.01
N GLY A 86 -44.70 69.86 -45.97
CA GLY A 86 -45.18 69.94 -44.58
C GLY A 86 -44.06 69.84 -43.54
N MET A 87 -43.53 70.97 -43.06
CA MET A 87 -42.49 71.00 -42.02
C MET A 87 -43.07 70.69 -40.62
N SER A 88 -42.50 69.74 -39.88
CA SER A 88 -42.56 69.76 -38.40
C SER A 88 -41.49 68.90 -37.76
N ALA A 89 -40.83 69.40 -36.71
CA ALA A 89 -39.65 68.78 -36.13
C ALA A 89 -39.97 67.69 -35.08
N ARG A 90 -39.25 66.56 -35.13
CA ARG A 90 -39.16 65.59 -34.02
C ARG A 90 -37.70 65.18 -33.79
N ARG A 91 -37.20 65.38 -32.56
CA ARG A 91 -35.87 64.90 -32.12
C ARG A 91 -35.84 63.37 -32.05
N PRO A 92 -34.74 62.70 -32.45
CA PRO A 92 -34.62 61.25 -32.31
C PRO A 92 -34.39 60.84 -30.85
N ARG A 93 -35.05 59.75 -30.42
CA ARG A 93 -34.71 59.03 -29.17
C ARG A 93 -33.52 58.09 -29.45
N PRO A 94 -32.58 57.90 -28.51
CA PRO A 94 -31.45 57.01 -28.73
C PRO A 94 -31.88 55.53 -28.70
N VAL A 95 -31.58 54.81 -29.78
CA VAL A 95 -31.76 53.35 -29.86
C VAL A 95 -30.75 52.66 -28.93
N ARG A 96 -31.23 51.91 -27.93
CA ARG A 96 -30.35 51.04 -27.14
C ARG A 96 -29.90 49.86 -28.01
N LYS A 97 -28.59 49.71 -28.22
CA LYS A 97 -28.01 48.56 -28.93
C LYS A 97 -28.30 47.25 -28.17
N PRO A 98 -28.59 46.13 -28.86
CA PRO A 98 -28.67 44.83 -28.21
C PRO A 98 -27.28 44.41 -27.71
N VAL A 99 -27.18 43.98 -26.46
CA VAL A 99 -25.95 43.43 -25.89
C VAL A 99 -25.87 41.96 -26.26
N ALA A 100 -24.78 41.55 -26.90
CA ALA A 100 -24.53 40.15 -27.21
C ALA A 100 -24.44 39.31 -25.93
N ARG A 101 -25.25 38.26 -25.81
CA ARG A 101 -25.14 37.29 -24.71
C ARG A 101 -24.01 36.31 -25.02
N THR A 102 -23.22 35.96 -24.01
CA THR A 102 -22.17 34.95 -24.12
C THR A 102 -22.75 33.56 -24.41
N PRO A 103 -22.09 32.71 -25.21
CA PRO A 103 -22.60 31.37 -25.52
C PRO A 103 -22.66 30.45 -24.31
N VAL A 104 -23.67 29.57 -24.26
CA VAL A 104 -23.97 28.68 -23.12
C VAL A 104 -22.85 27.67 -22.83
N TRP A 105 -22.03 27.32 -23.83
CA TRP A 105 -20.87 26.42 -23.66
C TRP A 105 -19.65 27.08 -23.00
N VAL A 106 -19.63 28.41 -22.89
CA VAL A 106 -18.58 29.13 -22.16
C VAL A 106 -19.06 29.27 -20.71
N ALA A 107 -18.57 28.38 -19.84
CA ALA A 107 -18.79 28.52 -18.41
C ALA A 107 -18.35 29.93 -17.95
N PRO A 108 -19.18 30.66 -17.18
CA PRO A 108 -18.80 32.00 -16.72
C PRO A 108 -17.44 31.97 -16.03
N ALA A 109 -16.61 33.00 -16.22
CA ALA A 109 -15.26 33.05 -15.65
C ALA A 109 -15.23 32.82 -14.13
N ALA A 110 -16.30 33.20 -13.42
CA ALA A 110 -16.50 32.92 -11.99
C ALA A 110 -16.60 31.42 -11.66
N VAL A 111 -17.18 30.58 -12.54
CA VAL A 111 -17.27 29.12 -12.36
C VAL A 111 -15.90 28.49 -12.56
N VAL A 112 -15.15 28.91 -13.58
CA VAL A 112 -13.77 28.44 -13.83
C VAL A 112 -12.84 28.85 -12.69
N ALA A 113 -12.92 30.11 -12.23
CA ALA A 113 -12.16 30.60 -11.09
C ALA A 113 -12.56 29.89 -9.78
N GLY A 114 -13.85 29.61 -9.56
CA GLY A 114 -14.33 28.84 -8.41
C GLY A 114 -13.82 27.40 -8.40
N LEU A 115 -13.83 26.71 -9.55
CA LEU A 115 -13.24 25.38 -9.68
C LEU A 115 -11.72 25.40 -9.49
N ALA A 116 -11.02 26.39 -10.06
CA ALA A 116 -9.58 26.55 -9.87
C ALA A 116 -9.22 26.82 -8.40
N LEU A 117 -10.03 27.63 -7.70
CA LEU A 117 -9.88 27.87 -6.26
C LEU A 117 -10.16 26.60 -5.45
N LEU A 118 -11.20 25.83 -5.76
CA LEU A 118 -11.49 24.57 -5.08
C LEU A 118 -10.39 23.52 -5.31
N VAL A 119 -9.84 23.43 -6.52
CA VAL A 119 -8.69 22.56 -6.81
C VAL A 119 -7.44 23.05 -6.08
N ALA A 120 -7.15 24.36 -6.08
CA ALA A 120 -6.03 24.92 -5.34
C ALA A 120 -6.17 24.71 -3.83
N VAL A 121 -7.36 24.93 -3.26
CA VAL A 121 -7.67 24.68 -1.84
C VAL A 121 -7.60 23.19 -1.52
N PHE A 122 -8.07 22.30 -2.39
CA PHE A 122 -7.93 20.85 -2.21
C PHE A 122 -6.46 20.40 -2.28
N LEU A 123 -5.66 20.96 -3.20
CA LEU A 123 -4.22 20.72 -3.29
C LEU A 123 -3.47 21.27 -2.06
N VAL A 124 -3.84 22.46 -1.57
CA VAL A 124 -3.29 23.09 -0.36
C VAL A 124 -3.68 22.29 0.89
N ILE A 125 -4.93 21.85 1.02
CA ILE A 125 -5.38 20.96 2.10
C ILE A 125 -4.63 19.63 2.00
N ARG A 126 -4.50 19.01 0.82
CA ARG A 126 -3.73 17.77 0.64
C ARG A 126 -2.23 17.95 0.91
N TRP A 127 -1.68 19.15 0.67
CA TRP A 127 -0.29 19.53 0.92
C TRP A 127 0.03 19.74 2.41
N TYR A 128 -0.86 20.42 3.15
CA TYR A 128 -0.74 20.64 4.59
C TYR A 128 -1.29 19.50 5.45
N VAL A 129 -2.20 18.69 4.89
CA VAL A 129 -3.00 17.65 5.59
C VAL A 129 -2.91 16.30 4.86
N THR A 130 -1.70 15.91 4.47
CA THR A 130 -1.33 14.49 4.36
C THR A 130 -0.42 14.10 5.53
N PRO A 131 -0.94 14.05 6.78
CA PRO A 131 -0.28 13.31 7.84
C PRO A 131 -0.27 11.82 7.45
N ALA A 132 0.60 11.05 8.09
CA ALA A 132 0.43 9.60 8.12
C ALA A 132 -0.94 9.27 8.69
N ASN A 133 -1.76 8.51 7.94
CA ASN A 133 -2.99 7.96 8.47
C ASN A 133 -2.65 6.94 9.54
N ASN A 134 -3.12 7.12 10.77
CA ASN A 134 -2.93 6.11 11.80
C ASN A 134 -3.80 4.88 11.49
N LEU A 135 -3.19 3.87 10.88
CA LEU A 135 -3.81 2.57 10.60
C LEU A 135 -3.50 1.52 11.68
N ILE A 136 -2.75 1.89 12.72
CA ILE A 136 -2.38 1.01 13.83
C ILE A 136 -3.57 0.89 14.76
N LYS A 137 -4.04 -0.35 14.97
CA LYS A 137 -5.16 -0.67 15.85
C LYS A 137 -4.69 -1.54 17.02
N PRO A 138 -5.22 -1.35 18.23
CA PRO A 138 -5.02 -2.30 19.32
C PRO A 138 -5.63 -3.66 18.94
N ILE A 139 -4.98 -4.74 19.35
CA ILE A 139 -5.50 -6.10 19.22
C ILE A 139 -5.29 -6.88 20.52
N GLN A 140 -6.07 -7.94 20.69
CA GLN A 140 -5.99 -8.83 21.85
C GLN A 140 -5.48 -10.20 21.40
N GLY A 141 -4.45 -10.69 22.09
CA GLY A 141 -3.82 -11.97 21.82
C GLY A 141 -2.70 -12.28 22.82
N SER A 142 -2.20 -13.51 22.77
CA SER A 142 -0.96 -13.91 23.47
C SER A 142 0.22 -13.19 22.84
N ALA A 143 1.16 -12.67 23.66
CA ALA A 143 2.30 -11.91 23.15
C ALA A 143 3.09 -12.73 22.11
N LEU A 144 3.31 -12.14 20.92
CA LEU A 144 4.14 -12.75 19.88
C LEU A 144 5.60 -12.44 20.17
N THR A 145 6.39 -13.48 20.32
CA THR A 145 7.83 -13.41 20.57
C THR A 145 8.60 -14.17 19.50
N GLY A 146 9.65 -13.55 18.98
CA GLY A 146 10.46 -14.14 17.93
C GLY A 146 11.47 -15.17 18.43
N PRO A 147 12.36 -15.65 17.54
CA PRO A 147 13.31 -16.72 17.81
C PRO A 147 14.26 -16.48 18.99
N ASN A 148 14.44 -15.23 19.41
CA ASN A 148 15.31 -14.86 20.53
C ASN A 148 14.51 -14.54 21.82
N GLY A 149 13.20 -14.83 21.85
CA GLY A 149 12.31 -14.58 22.98
C GLY A 149 11.97 -13.10 23.21
N ARG A 150 12.31 -12.21 22.26
CA ARG A 150 11.96 -10.78 22.31
C ARG A 150 10.62 -10.54 21.63
N PRO A 151 9.90 -9.44 21.94
CA PRO A 151 8.70 -9.05 21.21
C PRO A 151 8.96 -9.01 19.70
N GLU A 152 8.09 -9.65 18.90
CA GLU A 152 8.26 -9.72 17.45
C GLU A 152 7.56 -8.54 16.76
N VAL A 153 8.20 -7.98 15.74
CA VAL A 153 7.53 -7.19 14.70
C VAL A 153 7.47 -8.07 13.45
N PHE A 154 6.27 -8.42 13.01
CA PHE A 154 6.05 -9.27 11.84
C PHE A 154 5.57 -8.44 10.65
N TYR A 155 6.16 -8.66 9.48
CA TYR A 155 5.76 -8.05 8.22
C TYR A 155 5.30 -9.09 7.20
N TYR A 156 4.15 -8.85 6.57
CA TYR A 156 3.64 -9.66 5.47
C TYR A 156 3.31 -8.79 4.25
N GLY A 157 3.88 -9.13 3.10
CA GLY A 157 3.73 -8.33 1.89
C GLY A 157 4.16 -9.03 0.60
N ALA A 158 4.41 -8.22 -0.41
CA ALA A 158 4.92 -8.66 -1.72
C ALA A 158 5.67 -7.51 -2.39
N GLU A 159 6.70 -7.81 -3.18
CA GLU A 159 7.51 -6.78 -3.86
C GLU A 159 6.69 -6.09 -4.97
N PHE A 160 5.76 -6.77 -5.67
CA PHE A 160 4.89 -6.15 -6.69
C PHE A 160 4.03 -4.99 -6.16
N CYS A 161 3.65 -5.05 -4.88
CA CYS A 161 2.60 -4.26 -4.28
C CYS A 161 3.07 -2.82 -3.98
N PRO A 162 2.44 -1.77 -4.57
CA PRO A 162 2.91 -0.39 -4.38
C PRO A 162 2.65 0.16 -2.97
N TYR A 163 1.54 -0.24 -2.32
CA TYR A 163 1.29 0.10 -0.91
C TYR A 163 2.34 -0.53 0.01
N CYS A 164 2.78 -1.75 -0.30
CA CYS A 164 3.88 -2.43 0.38
C CYS A 164 5.18 -1.65 0.17
N ALA A 165 5.45 -1.22 -1.08
CA ALA A 165 6.59 -0.40 -1.43
C ALA A 165 6.64 0.93 -0.66
N ALA A 166 5.51 1.61 -0.47
CA ALA A 166 5.40 2.76 0.40
C ALA A 166 5.72 2.39 1.87
N GLN A 167 4.99 1.44 2.46
CA GLN A 167 5.07 1.12 3.89
C GLN A 167 6.43 0.56 4.36
N ARG A 168 7.26 -0.01 3.47
CA ARG A 168 8.61 -0.46 3.85
C ARG A 168 9.50 0.69 4.31
N TRP A 169 9.38 1.89 3.75
CA TRP A 169 10.17 3.06 4.16
C TRP A 169 10.01 3.41 5.65
N PRO A 170 8.79 3.69 6.16
CA PRO A 170 8.61 3.98 7.57
C PRO A 170 8.91 2.80 8.48
N LEU A 171 8.67 1.55 8.04
CA LEU A 171 9.01 0.36 8.83
C LEU A 171 10.53 0.22 9.01
N ILE A 172 11.31 0.39 7.94
CA ILE A 172 12.79 0.37 8.01
C ILE A 172 13.28 1.48 8.95
N ILE A 173 12.77 2.71 8.82
CA ILE A 173 13.18 3.83 9.68
C ILE A 173 12.78 3.60 11.14
N ALA A 174 11.59 3.06 11.41
CA ALA A 174 11.14 2.74 12.76
C ALA A 174 12.02 1.67 13.41
N LEU A 175 12.27 0.56 12.71
CA LEU A 175 13.09 -0.56 13.21
C LEU A 175 14.57 -0.19 13.34
N SER A 176 15.08 0.72 12.51
CA SER A 176 16.47 1.23 12.60
C SER A 176 16.74 2.06 13.86
N ARG A 177 15.71 2.39 14.64
CA ARG A 177 15.85 3.02 15.97
C ARG A 177 16.14 2.01 17.08
N PHE A 178 15.80 0.73 16.86
CA PHE A 178 15.93 -0.36 17.83
C PHE A 178 17.05 -1.35 17.47
N GLY A 179 17.62 -1.26 16.26
CA GLY A 179 18.56 -2.25 15.76
C GLY A 179 19.07 -1.91 14.36
N THR A 180 19.71 -2.87 13.72
CA THR A 180 20.41 -2.67 12.45
C THR A 180 19.96 -3.70 11.43
N PHE A 181 19.74 -3.25 10.19
CA PHE A 181 19.57 -4.12 9.03
C PHE A 181 20.91 -4.35 8.33
N SER A 182 21.11 -5.58 7.83
CA SER A 182 22.14 -5.94 6.87
C SER A 182 21.48 -6.60 5.66
N GLY A 183 22.04 -6.43 4.46
CA GLY A 183 21.51 -7.07 3.24
C GLY A 183 20.21 -6.47 2.68
N LEU A 184 19.74 -5.31 3.15
CA LEU A 184 18.64 -4.58 2.50
C LEU A 184 19.01 -4.24 1.05
N GLN A 185 18.13 -4.59 0.12
CA GLN A 185 18.31 -4.35 -1.32
C GLN A 185 17.24 -3.38 -1.82
N ALA A 186 17.63 -2.44 -2.68
CA ALA A 186 16.72 -1.53 -3.36
C ALA A 186 15.95 -2.25 -4.48
N THR A 187 14.68 -1.91 -4.65
CA THR A 187 13.82 -2.41 -5.74
C THR A 187 12.72 -1.40 -6.05
N THR A 188 11.76 -1.75 -6.90
CA THR A 188 10.50 -0.99 -7.07
C THR A 188 9.31 -1.94 -7.01
N SER A 189 8.12 -1.39 -6.80
CA SER A 189 6.87 -2.11 -7.08
C SER A 189 6.76 -2.50 -8.56
N SER A 190 5.74 -3.28 -8.89
CA SER A 190 5.44 -3.68 -10.27
C SER A 190 5.30 -2.49 -11.20
N SER A 191 5.64 -2.67 -12.47
CA SER A 191 5.51 -1.65 -13.51
C SER A 191 4.08 -1.50 -14.06
N SER A 192 3.16 -2.40 -13.70
CA SER A 192 1.79 -2.48 -14.24
C SER A 192 0.68 -2.39 -13.18
N ASP A 193 1.02 -2.03 -11.94
CA ASP A 193 0.05 -1.78 -10.86
C ASP A 193 -0.36 -0.30 -10.80
N VAL A 194 -1.35 0.05 -9.97
CA VAL A 194 -1.98 1.39 -9.95
C VAL A 194 -1.02 2.55 -9.63
N PHE A 195 0.09 2.26 -8.97
CA PHE A 195 1.22 3.18 -8.78
C PHE A 195 2.50 2.49 -9.26
N PRO A 196 2.81 2.58 -10.57
CA PRO A 196 3.84 1.75 -11.18
C PRO A 196 5.24 2.18 -10.75
N ASN A 197 6.13 1.20 -10.57
CA ASN A 197 7.55 1.40 -10.22
C ASN A 197 7.78 2.28 -8.97
N THR A 198 6.92 2.17 -7.95
CA THR A 198 7.09 2.87 -6.65
C THR A 198 8.45 2.47 -6.03
N PRO A 199 9.38 3.42 -5.77
CA PRO A 199 10.73 3.11 -5.32
C PRO A 199 10.76 2.63 -3.85
N THR A 200 11.47 1.55 -3.55
CA THR A 200 11.45 0.90 -2.23
C THR A 200 12.64 -0.04 -2.00
N PHE A 201 12.57 -0.83 -0.94
CA PHE A 201 13.48 -1.92 -0.62
C PHE A 201 12.74 -3.28 -0.63
N THR A 202 13.46 -4.39 -0.54
CA THR A 202 12.90 -5.72 -0.25
C THR A 202 13.49 -6.27 1.04
N PHE A 203 12.67 -6.95 1.85
CA PHE A 203 13.14 -7.62 3.06
C PHE A 203 13.62 -9.06 2.82
N ARG A 204 13.36 -9.65 1.64
CA ARG A 204 13.55 -11.08 1.36
C ARG A 204 14.90 -11.67 1.81
N ASN A 205 15.98 -10.92 1.59
CA ASN A 205 17.35 -11.30 1.94
C ASN A 205 17.96 -10.41 3.04
N ALA A 206 17.15 -9.56 3.67
CA ALA A 206 17.59 -8.67 4.73
C ALA A 206 17.61 -9.42 6.07
N THR A 207 18.70 -9.29 6.81
CA THR A 207 18.77 -9.72 8.21
C THR A 207 18.61 -8.51 9.11
N TYR A 208 17.93 -8.68 10.24
CA TYR A 208 17.80 -7.65 11.26
C TYR A 208 18.42 -8.12 12.58
N THR A 209 19.05 -7.21 13.32
CA THR A 209 19.66 -7.51 14.63
C THR A 209 19.33 -6.41 15.62
N SER A 210 18.78 -6.79 16.77
CA SER A 210 18.42 -5.90 17.86
C SER A 210 18.56 -6.63 19.20
N GLN A 211 18.75 -5.86 20.27
CA GLN A 211 18.65 -6.34 21.65
C GLN A 211 17.24 -6.16 22.25
N TYR A 212 16.34 -5.48 21.55
CA TYR A 212 15.03 -5.03 22.05
C TYR A 212 13.86 -5.80 21.45
N LEU A 213 13.92 -6.13 20.16
CA LEU A 213 12.85 -6.83 19.44
C LEU A 213 13.41 -7.88 18.47
N ASP A 214 12.55 -8.74 17.96
CA ASP A 214 12.82 -9.57 16.78
C ASP A 214 12.03 -9.03 15.59
N PHE A 215 12.57 -9.16 14.37
CA PHE A 215 11.87 -8.77 13.15
C PHE A 215 11.81 -9.94 12.16
N LEU A 216 10.60 -10.36 11.82
CA LEU A 216 10.33 -11.40 10.83
C LEU A 216 9.56 -10.79 9.65
N SER A 217 9.84 -11.26 8.45
CA SER A 217 9.23 -10.73 7.23
C SER A 217 9.00 -11.79 6.16
N VAL A 218 7.82 -11.77 5.55
CA VAL A 218 7.47 -12.60 4.38
C VAL A 218 7.16 -11.70 3.19
N GLU A 219 8.01 -11.77 2.17
CA GLU A 219 7.78 -11.23 0.83
C GLU A 219 7.26 -12.37 -0.06
N THR A 220 5.96 -12.40 -0.30
CA THR A 220 5.32 -13.57 -0.95
C THR A 220 5.67 -13.72 -2.44
N THR A 221 5.74 -12.61 -3.17
CA THR A 221 5.98 -12.57 -4.62
C THR A 221 6.89 -11.39 -5.01
N ASP A 222 7.66 -11.52 -6.10
CA ASP A 222 8.52 -10.44 -6.61
C ASP A 222 7.73 -9.35 -7.35
N ARG A 223 8.44 -8.34 -7.86
CA ARG A 223 7.87 -7.24 -8.67
C ARG A 223 7.08 -7.71 -9.90
N ASP A 224 7.41 -8.88 -10.43
CA ASP A 224 6.84 -9.49 -11.63
C ASP A 224 5.84 -10.62 -11.28
N ARG A 225 5.52 -10.74 -9.98
CA ARG A 225 4.57 -11.69 -9.36
C ARG A 225 5.03 -13.16 -9.33
N ASN A 226 6.31 -13.44 -9.52
CA ASN A 226 6.84 -14.80 -9.29
C ASN A 226 6.87 -15.11 -7.78
N PRO A 227 6.61 -16.36 -7.32
CA PRO A 227 6.68 -16.73 -5.90
C PRO A 227 8.09 -16.63 -5.29
N LEU A 228 8.20 -16.20 -4.03
CA LEU A 228 9.49 -16.07 -3.31
C LEU A 228 9.50 -16.78 -1.97
N GLN A 229 8.64 -16.37 -1.05
CA GLN A 229 8.55 -16.91 0.31
C GLN A 229 7.14 -17.39 0.58
N THR A 230 7.02 -18.59 1.14
CA THR A 230 5.73 -19.17 1.54
C THR A 230 5.58 -18.98 3.04
N PRO A 231 4.55 -18.25 3.52
CA PRO A 231 4.30 -18.12 4.96
C PRO A 231 3.94 -19.49 5.57
N THR A 232 4.45 -19.72 6.78
CA THR A 232 4.11 -20.85 7.64
C THR A 232 2.60 -20.89 7.97
N ALA A 233 2.15 -21.96 8.62
CA ALA A 233 0.76 -22.07 9.07
C ALA A 233 0.42 -21.00 10.13
N SER A 234 1.33 -20.75 11.07
CA SER A 234 1.19 -19.75 12.14
C SER A 234 1.18 -18.32 11.61
N GLU A 235 2.08 -17.96 10.68
CA GLU A 235 2.09 -16.64 10.05
C GLU A 235 0.81 -16.38 9.26
N ARG A 236 0.33 -17.37 8.49
CA ARG A 236 -0.97 -17.25 7.80
C ARG A 236 -2.13 -17.10 8.78
N GLN A 237 -2.13 -17.85 9.87
CA GLN A 237 -3.16 -17.75 10.90
C GLN A 237 -3.15 -16.35 11.53
N LEU A 238 -1.99 -15.81 11.88
CA LEU A 238 -1.82 -14.46 12.42
C LEU A 238 -2.41 -13.40 11.48
N VAL A 239 -2.00 -13.40 10.21
CA VAL A 239 -2.53 -12.46 9.19
C VAL A 239 -4.05 -12.63 9.06
N SER A 240 -4.55 -13.85 8.86
CA SER A 240 -5.99 -14.10 8.66
C SER A 240 -6.87 -13.73 9.85
N SER A 241 -6.31 -13.68 11.07
CA SER A 241 -7.06 -13.32 12.29
C SER A 241 -7.36 -11.84 12.39
N TYR A 242 -6.51 -10.99 11.79
CA TYR A 242 -6.60 -9.53 11.90
C TYR A 242 -6.83 -8.83 10.56
N ASP A 243 -6.56 -9.51 9.45
CA ASP A 243 -6.88 -9.09 8.09
C ASP A 243 -7.46 -10.26 7.26
N PRO A 244 -8.73 -10.65 7.51
CA PRO A 244 -9.42 -11.66 6.71
C PRO A 244 -9.69 -11.20 5.25
N GLY A 245 -9.43 -9.92 4.93
CA GLY A 245 -9.54 -9.39 3.57
C GLY A 245 -8.33 -9.72 2.68
N GLY A 246 -7.21 -10.18 3.27
CA GLY A 246 -5.99 -10.48 2.52
C GLY A 246 -5.33 -9.23 1.91
N THR A 247 -5.45 -8.10 2.60
CA THR A 247 -4.81 -6.84 2.22
C THR A 247 -3.30 -6.95 2.41
N ILE A 248 -2.52 -6.23 1.60
CA ILE A 248 -1.08 -6.09 1.82
C ILE A 248 -0.66 -4.62 1.69
N PRO A 249 0.28 -4.14 2.53
CA PRO A 249 1.02 -4.88 3.55
C PRO A 249 0.19 -5.11 4.82
N PHE A 250 0.52 -6.16 5.56
CA PHE A 250 0.09 -6.37 6.95
C PHE A 250 1.32 -6.29 7.86
N ILE A 251 1.18 -5.63 9.01
CA ILE A 251 2.22 -5.54 10.05
C ILE A 251 1.58 -5.85 11.41
N ASP A 252 2.20 -6.77 12.16
CA ASP A 252 1.92 -7.01 13.57
C ASP A 252 3.07 -6.51 14.45
N VAL A 253 2.73 -6.01 15.63
CA VAL A 253 3.66 -5.63 16.69
C VAL A 253 3.28 -6.38 17.97
N ALA A 254 4.03 -7.44 18.24
CA ALA A 254 3.98 -8.33 19.41
C ALA A 254 2.60 -8.93 19.74
N ASN A 255 1.70 -9.04 18.75
CA ASN A 255 0.29 -9.37 18.92
C ASN A 255 -0.44 -8.42 19.91
N ARG A 256 -0.02 -7.14 19.90
CA ARG A 256 -0.58 -6.02 20.68
C ARG A 256 -1.16 -4.94 19.78
N TYR A 257 -0.54 -4.73 18.62
CA TYR A 257 -1.04 -3.81 17.60
C TYR A 257 -0.92 -4.44 16.22
N ALA A 258 -1.96 -4.32 15.41
CA ALA A 258 -1.95 -4.70 14.01
C ALA A 258 -2.20 -3.48 13.12
N MET A 259 -1.69 -3.55 11.89
CA MET A 259 -1.88 -2.57 10.85
C MET A 259 -2.08 -3.26 9.52
N THR A 260 -3.04 -2.76 8.75
CA THR A 260 -3.46 -3.30 7.47
C THR A 260 -3.46 -2.18 6.44
N GLY A 261 -2.70 -2.35 5.36
CA GLY A 261 -2.47 -1.30 4.36
C GLY A 261 -1.29 -0.38 4.70
N ALA A 262 -1.08 0.65 3.87
CA ALA A 262 -0.01 1.63 4.05
C ALA A 262 -0.54 2.93 4.67
N MET A 263 0.21 3.50 5.61
CA MET A 263 -0.15 4.75 6.30
C MET A 263 -0.13 6.00 5.40
N TYR A 264 0.42 5.91 4.19
CA TYR A 264 0.38 6.96 3.19
C TYR A 264 0.29 6.37 1.77
N THR A 265 -0.11 7.20 0.80
CA THR A 265 -0.31 6.77 -0.59
C THR A 265 1.03 6.61 -1.34
N PRO A 266 1.22 5.56 -2.17
CA PRO A 266 2.41 5.42 -3.01
C PRO A 266 2.62 6.57 -4.00
N ASP A 267 1.55 7.31 -4.34
CA ASP A 267 1.57 8.55 -5.13
C ASP A 267 2.59 9.59 -4.59
N THR A 268 2.82 9.62 -3.26
CA THR A 268 3.83 10.47 -2.62
C THR A 268 5.27 10.19 -3.10
N LEU A 269 5.53 9.01 -3.69
CA LEU A 269 6.80 8.59 -4.26
C LEU A 269 6.76 8.48 -5.80
N GLY A 270 5.64 8.87 -6.43
CA GLY A 270 5.41 8.71 -7.86
C GLY A 270 6.48 9.39 -8.72
N GLY A 271 7.08 8.65 -9.65
CA GLY A 271 8.13 9.14 -10.54
C GLY A 271 9.47 9.48 -9.87
N MET A 272 9.61 9.29 -8.55
CA MET A 272 10.86 9.55 -7.84
C MET A 272 11.85 8.40 -8.01
N SER A 273 13.15 8.72 -8.01
CA SER A 273 14.18 7.71 -7.77
C SER A 273 14.29 7.41 -6.27
N LEU A 274 14.81 6.24 -5.91
CA LEU A 274 15.11 5.88 -4.51
C LEU A 274 15.97 6.95 -3.82
N ARG A 275 16.94 7.51 -4.56
CA ARG A 275 17.78 8.61 -4.09
C ARG A 275 16.99 9.89 -3.86
N ALA A 276 16.10 10.28 -4.78
CA ALA A 276 15.28 11.48 -4.62
C ALA A 276 14.38 11.39 -3.38
N VAL A 277 13.85 10.21 -3.06
CA VAL A 277 13.12 9.97 -1.79
C VAL A 277 14.06 10.17 -0.59
N ALA A 278 15.23 9.54 -0.59
CA ALA A 278 16.21 9.68 0.49
C ALA A 278 16.76 11.10 0.68
N ASP A 279 16.89 11.88 -0.40
CA ASP A 279 17.25 13.29 -0.36
C ASP A 279 16.10 14.14 0.18
N ALA A 280 14.83 13.86 -0.19
CA ALA A 280 13.65 14.55 0.36
C ALA A 280 13.45 14.30 1.87
N LEU A 281 13.83 13.13 2.39
CA LEU A 281 13.79 12.82 3.84
C LEU A 281 14.70 13.72 4.70
N LYS A 282 15.65 14.43 4.10
CA LYS A 282 16.54 15.37 4.82
C LYS A 282 15.85 16.70 5.15
N ASP A 283 14.81 17.05 4.41
CA ASP A 283 13.97 18.22 4.67
C ASP A 283 12.70 17.77 5.42
N PRO A 284 12.54 18.07 6.72
CA PRO A 284 11.35 17.70 7.49
C PRO A 284 10.07 18.41 6.99
N SER A 285 10.21 19.44 6.16
CA SER A 285 9.10 20.14 5.50
C SER A 285 8.73 19.60 4.12
N SER A 286 9.41 18.55 3.63
CA SER A 286 8.97 17.84 2.43
C SER A 286 7.73 16.98 2.69
N THR A 287 6.90 16.78 1.67
CA THR A 287 5.72 15.91 1.75
C THR A 287 6.13 14.46 2.03
N GLN A 288 7.25 14.01 1.47
CA GLN A 288 7.84 12.70 1.68
C GLN A 288 8.28 12.51 3.14
N ALA A 289 8.96 13.50 3.73
CA ALA A 289 9.38 13.43 5.13
C ALA A 289 8.19 13.43 6.09
N ARG A 290 7.18 14.29 5.88
CA ARG A 290 5.95 14.28 6.70
C ARG A 290 5.25 12.92 6.67
N ALA A 291 5.07 12.34 5.49
CA ALA A 291 4.42 11.05 5.32
C ALA A 291 5.25 9.90 5.92
N ILE A 292 6.51 9.76 5.51
CA ILE A 292 7.39 8.64 5.90
C ILE A 292 7.81 8.74 7.37
N ILE A 293 8.32 9.88 7.82
CA ILE A 293 8.81 10.01 9.21
C ILE A 293 7.62 10.03 10.18
N GLY A 294 6.49 10.65 9.81
CA GLY A 294 5.24 10.57 10.58
C GLY A 294 4.77 9.13 10.75
N SER A 295 4.74 8.36 9.67
CA SER A 295 4.42 6.93 9.70
C SER A 295 5.42 6.14 10.55
N ALA A 296 6.73 6.39 10.41
CA ALA A 296 7.75 5.74 11.21
C ALA A 296 7.58 6.02 12.72
N ASN A 297 7.18 7.24 13.08
CA ASN A 297 6.94 7.62 14.48
C ASN A 297 5.72 6.91 15.08
N LEU A 298 4.66 6.70 14.29
CA LEU A 298 3.50 5.88 14.70
C LEU A 298 3.93 4.41 14.94
N THR A 299 4.70 3.81 14.03
CA THR A 299 5.22 2.45 14.22
C THR A 299 6.17 2.36 15.42
N THR A 300 7.04 3.36 15.63
CA THR A 300 7.90 3.41 16.83
C THR A 300 7.10 3.51 18.12
N ALA A 301 6.02 4.30 18.18
CA ALA A 301 5.13 4.36 19.35
C ALA A 301 4.46 3.01 19.64
N ALA A 302 4.03 2.27 18.61
CA ALA A 302 3.49 0.92 18.78
C ALA A 302 4.53 -0.06 19.33
N ILE A 303 5.77 0.00 18.82
CA ILE A 303 6.89 -0.82 19.30
C ILE A 303 7.25 -0.48 20.76
N CYS A 304 7.38 0.81 21.11
CA CYS A 304 7.68 1.24 22.47
C CYS A 304 6.64 0.73 23.48
N LYS A 305 5.36 0.95 23.19
CA LYS A 305 4.25 0.49 24.04
C LYS A 305 4.12 -1.04 24.11
N ALA A 306 4.58 -1.77 23.09
CA ALA A 306 4.67 -3.23 23.10
C ALA A 306 5.91 -3.76 23.83
N ASN A 307 7.00 -2.99 23.89
CA ASN A 307 8.30 -3.34 24.45
C ASN A 307 8.63 -2.62 25.77
N ALA A 308 7.59 -2.26 26.55
CA ALA A 308 7.72 -1.59 27.85
C ALA A 308 8.66 -0.37 27.84
N ASP A 309 8.52 0.47 26.81
CA ASP A 309 9.27 1.70 26.57
C ASP A 309 10.80 1.54 26.48
N GLN A 310 11.26 0.38 26.01
CA GLN A 310 12.69 0.12 25.75
C GLN A 310 13.08 0.24 24.26
N PRO A 311 14.20 0.92 23.93
CA PRO A 311 15.04 1.70 24.84
C PRO A 311 14.45 3.09 25.16
N GLY A 312 14.67 3.56 26.37
CA GLY A 312 14.28 4.91 26.78
C GLY A 312 14.85 6.03 25.90
N THR A 313 16.02 5.83 25.29
CA THR A 313 16.61 6.78 24.31
C THR A 313 15.75 7.03 23.07
N VAL A 314 14.82 6.11 22.76
CA VAL A 314 13.83 6.25 21.67
C VAL A 314 12.46 6.58 22.25
N CYS A 315 12.01 5.77 23.22
CA CYS A 315 10.64 5.78 23.72
C CYS A 315 10.32 6.93 24.68
N SER A 316 11.31 7.44 25.43
CA SER A 316 11.09 8.58 26.35
C SER A 316 11.02 9.94 25.66
N SER A 317 11.07 10.00 24.32
CA SER A 317 10.90 11.25 23.58
C SER A 317 9.45 11.72 23.62
N SER A 318 9.23 13.03 23.87
CA SER A 318 7.89 13.61 24.04
C SER A 318 6.98 13.42 22.83
N ALA A 319 7.55 13.36 21.62
CA ALA A 319 6.82 13.05 20.39
C ALA A 319 6.27 11.62 20.38
N ILE A 320 7.08 10.61 20.75
CA ILE A 320 6.67 9.21 20.77
C ILE A 320 5.64 8.96 21.89
N GLN A 321 5.90 9.44 23.10
CA GLN A 321 4.94 9.36 24.22
C GLN A 321 3.60 10.08 23.94
N SER A 322 3.58 11.08 23.08
CA SER A 322 2.34 11.74 22.65
C SER A 322 1.56 10.90 21.63
N LEU A 323 2.24 10.13 20.79
CA LEU A 323 1.61 9.21 19.84
C LEU A 323 1.08 7.95 20.53
N GLU A 324 1.79 7.39 21.51
CA GLU A 324 1.35 6.22 22.30
C GLU A 324 -0.01 6.42 22.96
N LYS A 325 -0.31 7.65 23.43
CA LYS A 325 -1.60 8.03 24.02
C LYS A 325 -2.76 7.96 23.03
N ASN A 326 -2.47 7.97 21.73
CA ASN A 326 -3.45 7.85 20.64
C ASN A 326 -3.55 6.42 20.08
N LEU A 327 -2.68 5.50 20.51
CA LEU A 327 -2.74 4.06 20.20
C LEU A 327 -3.58 3.34 21.26
N LYS A 328 -4.86 3.72 21.37
CA LYS A 328 -5.81 3.17 22.34
C LYS A 328 -6.67 2.06 21.73
#